data_AF-A0A816V556-F1
#
_entry.id   AF-A0A816V556-F1
#
_cell.length_a   1.000
_cell.length_b   1.000
_cell.length_c   1.000
_cell.angle_alpha   90.00
_cell.angle_beta   90.00
_cell.angle_gamma   90.00
#
_symmetry.space_group_name_H-M   'P 1'
#
loop_
_entity.id
_entity.type
_entity.pdbx_description
1 polymer ?
#
loop_
_entity_poly.entity_id
_entity_poly.type
_entity_poly.pdbx_seq_one_letter_code
_entity_poly.pdbx_strand_id
1 'polypeptide(L)'
;VFIETLENDEIRIERQLFASQEYVELLIAYVVLTRLKSTGKQIVIPVEVNEQRTSSDIDFTVDTHNDEYVLLSGETRQVENDRFQKERTTVFVYYTSLPVNGLKLGKHEKSRKYVFVTSIDEKQSRAKSSFDYATHKQHADKLLLSHVSRWNHIWSDGDVKVSGDEELQRQINSAFYYILSSRPPLSTLSEHRQFYGISPGSLSRGGFISEDYGGHSFWDTETWIFPSVLLFYPT
;
A
#
# COMPACT_ATOMS: atom_id res chain seq x y z
N VAL A 1 -0.33 1.37 -9.51
CA VAL A 1 -1.44 0.51 -9.02
C VAL A 1 -1.18 -0.92 -9.47
N PHE A 2 -1.16 -1.86 -8.55
CA PHE A 2 -1.09 -3.28 -8.86
C PHE A 2 -2.51 -3.79 -9.15
N ILE A 3 -2.71 -4.46 -10.29
CA ILE A 3 -4.02 -4.96 -10.70
C ILE A 3 -3.92 -6.45 -10.96
N GLU A 4 -4.82 -7.21 -10.36
CA GLU A 4 -4.98 -8.64 -10.59
C GLU A 4 -6.42 -8.91 -10.99
N THR A 5 -6.60 -9.75 -12.01
CA THR A 5 -7.93 -10.13 -12.49
C THR A 5 -8.08 -11.64 -12.47
N LEU A 6 -9.17 -12.10 -11.87
CA LEU A 6 -9.64 -13.48 -11.91
C LEU A 6 -10.97 -13.49 -12.65
N GLU A 7 -11.10 -14.36 -13.65
CA GLU A 7 -12.29 -14.40 -14.50
C GLU A 7 -12.71 -15.84 -14.80
N ASN A 8 -14.02 -16.07 -14.84
CA ASN A 8 -14.64 -17.25 -15.42
C ASN A 8 -15.88 -16.85 -16.22
N ASP A 9 -16.64 -17.81 -16.73
CA ASP A 9 -17.83 -17.57 -17.57
C ASP A 9 -18.96 -16.75 -16.89
N GLU A 10 -18.99 -16.67 -15.56
CA GLU A 10 -20.06 -16.01 -14.80
C GLU A 10 -19.65 -14.65 -14.22
N ILE A 11 -18.38 -14.49 -13.81
CA ILE A 11 -17.90 -13.34 -13.06
C ILE A 11 -16.45 -12.98 -13.38
N ARG A 12 -16.17 -11.67 -13.40
CA ARG A 12 -14.83 -11.08 -13.32
C ARG A 12 -14.63 -10.47 -11.94
N ILE A 13 -13.53 -10.78 -11.29
CA ILE A 13 -13.06 -10.21 -10.03
C ILE A 13 -11.79 -9.43 -10.34
N GLU A 14 -11.82 -8.12 -10.14
CA GLU A 14 -10.65 -7.28 -10.30
C GLU A 14 -10.22 -6.77 -8.93
N ARG A 15 -8.97 -7.03 -8.56
CA ARG A 15 -8.33 -6.49 -7.36
C ARG A 15 -7.35 -5.39 -7.77
N GLN A 16 -7.53 -4.20 -7.23
CA GLN A 16 -6.59 -3.09 -7.38
C GLN A 16 -5.95 -2.79 -6.02
N LEU A 17 -4.63 -2.81 -5.92
CA LEU A 17 -3.87 -2.56 -4.70
C LEU A 17 -2.89 -1.40 -4.91
N PHE A 18 -2.86 -0.45 -3.98
CA PHE A 18 -1.88 0.65 -4.02
C PHE A 18 -1.65 1.26 -2.63
N ALA A 19 -0.40 1.63 -2.38
CA ALA A 19 -0.04 2.55 -1.29
C ALA A 19 -0.33 3.99 -1.77
N SER A 20 -1.06 4.75 -0.97
CA SER A 20 -1.46 6.10 -1.37
C SER A 20 -0.26 7.03 -1.45
N GLN A 21 -0.20 7.83 -2.53
CA GLN A 21 0.82 8.89 -2.69
C GLN A 21 0.42 10.18 -1.96
N GLU A 22 -0.84 10.28 -1.52
CA GLU A 22 -1.37 11.44 -0.80
C GLU A 22 -1.40 11.23 0.72
N TYR A 23 -1.53 9.97 1.16
CA TYR A 23 -1.54 9.58 2.57
C TYR A 23 -0.62 8.37 2.77
N VAL A 24 0.60 8.59 3.25
CA VAL A 24 1.68 7.58 3.21
C VAL A 24 1.43 6.38 4.11
N GLU A 25 0.59 6.53 5.13
CA GLU A 25 0.16 5.49 6.05
C GLU A 25 -0.91 4.55 5.46
N LEU A 26 -1.49 4.87 4.30
CA LEU A 26 -2.61 4.13 3.73
C LEU A 26 -2.20 3.13 2.64
N LEU A 27 -2.61 1.89 2.83
CA LEU A 27 -2.69 0.85 1.81
C LEU A 27 -4.16 0.58 1.49
N ILE A 28 -4.53 0.69 0.22
CA ILE A 28 -5.92 0.53 -0.24
C ILE A 28 -6.02 -0.63 -1.22
N ALA A 29 -7.00 -1.50 -0.98
CA ALA A 29 -7.40 -2.55 -1.91
C ALA A 29 -8.87 -2.35 -2.33
N TYR A 30 -9.10 -2.20 -3.63
CA TYR A 30 -10.43 -2.33 -4.20
C TYR A 30 -10.64 -3.73 -4.74
N VAL A 31 -11.82 -4.29 -4.50
CA VAL A 31 -12.27 -5.52 -5.15
C VAL A 31 -13.56 -5.24 -5.88
N VAL A 32 -13.51 -5.30 -7.22
CA VAL A 32 -14.65 -5.07 -8.09
C VAL A 32 -15.13 -6.41 -8.62
N LEU A 33 -16.35 -6.77 -8.23
CA LEU A 33 -17.07 -7.92 -8.75
C LEU A 33 -17.90 -7.46 -9.95
N THR A 34 -17.77 -8.12 -11.10
CA THR A 34 -18.52 -7.80 -12.32
C THR A 34 -19.15 -9.05 -12.91
N ARG A 35 -20.47 -9.06 -13.03
CA ARG A 35 -21.22 -10.17 -13.62
C ARG A 35 -21.06 -10.18 -15.13
N LEU A 36 -20.59 -11.30 -15.68
CA LEU A 36 -20.44 -11.50 -17.13
C LEU A 36 -21.64 -12.21 -17.74
N LYS A 37 -22.29 -13.09 -16.97
CA LYS A 37 -23.48 -13.84 -17.40
C LYS A 37 -24.64 -13.71 -16.41
N SER A 38 -25.83 -13.43 -16.95
CA SER A 38 -27.05 -13.35 -16.13
C SER A 38 -27.55 -14.75 -15.79
N THR A 39 -27.17 -15.24 -14.61
CA THR A 39 -27.63 -16.54 -14.07
C THR A 39 -28.85 -16.41 -13.15
N GLY A 40 -29.28 -15.18 -12.81
CA GLY A 40 -30.37 -14.90 -11.86
C GLY A 40 -30.06 -15.31 -10.41
N LYS A 41 -28.82 -15.76 -10.14
CA LYS A 41 -28.36 -16.20 -8.83
C LYS A 41 -27.46 -15.15 -8.18
N GLN A 42 -27.51 -15.08 -6.86
CA GLN A 42 -26.53 -14.33 -6.08
C GLN A 42 -25.19 -15.05 -6.18
N ILE A 43 -24.11 -14.30 -6.38
CA ILE A 43 -22.75 -14.84 -6.35
C ILE A 43 -22.13 -14.47 -5.00
N VAL A 44 -21.46 -15.42 -4.36
CA VAL A 44 -20.75 -15.22 -3.09
C VAL A 44 -19.31 -15.66 -3.29
N ILE A 45 -18.36 -14.76 -3.03
CA ILE A 45 -16.93 -15.02 -3.08
C ILE A 45 -16.44 -15.21 -1.66
N PRO A 46 -15.95 -16.41 -1.29
CA PRO A 46 -15.34 -16.59 0.02
C PRO A 46 -14.09 -15.73 0.13
N VAL A 47 -13.86 -15.18 1.33
CA VAL A 47 -12.66 -14.40 1.62
C VAL A 47 -11.99 -15.04 2.82
N GLU A 48 -10.70 -15.29 2.68
CA GLU A 48 -9.86 -15.77 3.76
C GLU A 48 -8.92 -14.63 4.16
N VAL A 49 -8.90 -14.30 5.44
CA VAL A 49 -7.94 -13.36 5.99
C VAL A 49 -6.66 -14.16 6.24
N ASN A 50 -5.54 -13.72 5.68
CA ASN A 50 -4.25 -14.21 6.15
C ASN A 50 -3.95 -13.56 7.51
N GLU A 51 -4.51 -14.11 8.58
CA GLU A 51 -4.30 -13.65 9.95
C GLU A 51 -2.95 -14.09 10.51
N GLN A 52 -1.85 -13.87 9.78
CA GLN A 52 -0.52 -13.97 10.39
C GLN A 52 -0.35 -12.82 11.39
N ARG A 53 -0.87 -13.05 12.59
CA ARG A 53 -0.81 -12.16 13.76
C ARG A 53 0.54 -12.22 14.47
N THR A 54 1.43 -13.10 14.01
CA THR A 54 2.77 -13.27 14.56
C THR A 54 3.77 -12.47 13.75
N SER A 55 4.40 -11.48 14.39
CA SER A 55 5.56 -10.79 13.86
C SER A 55 6.81 -11.20 14.65
N SER A 56 7.96 -11.24 13.96
CA SER A 56 9.29 -11.35 14.56
C SER A 56 9.68 -10.10 15.34
N ASP A 57 9.10 -8.96 14.99
CA ASP A 57 9.59 -7.64 15.39
C ASP A 57 8.64 -6.91 16.31
N ILE A 58 7.33 -7.23 16.25
CA ILE A 58 6.28 -6.52 16.99
C ILE A 58 5.36 -7.54 17.67
N ASP A 59 5.10 -7.35 18.96
CA ASP A 59 4.12 -8.13 19.70
C ASP A 59 2.74 -7.45 19.60
N PHE A 60 1.96 -7.80 18.57
CA PHE A 60 0.65 -7.20 18.34
C PHE A 60 -0.42 -7.75 19.29
N THR A 61 -1.22 -6.86 19.87
CA THR A 61 -2.47 -7.12 20.56
C THR A 61 -3.66 -6.65 19.73
N VAL A 62 -4.80 -7.33 19.87
CA VAL A 62 -6.06 -6.89 19.28
C VAL A 62 -6.77 -6.01 20.29
N ASP A 63 -6.80 -4.71 20.06
CA ASP A 63 -7.43 -3.77 20.99
C ASP A 63 -8.92 -3.61 20.68
N THR A 64 -9.32 -3.74 19.41
CA THR A 64 -10.72 -3.67 18.99
C THR A 64 -10.96 -4.53 17.76
N HIS A 65 -12.08 -5.24 17.74
CA HIS A 65 -12.58 -5.95 16.58
C HIS A 65 -14.10 -5.78 16.54
N ASN A 66 -14.60 -5.08 15.53
CA ASN A 66 -16.03 -4.91 15.28
C ASN A 66 -16.34 -5.15 13.79
N ASP A 67 -17.60 -4.97 13.38
CA ASP A 67 -18.04 -5.22 12.01
C ASP A 67 -17.45 -4.24 10.97
N GLU A 68 -16.89 -3.12 11.39
CA GLU A 68 -16.34 -2.07 10.52
C GLU A 68 -14.81 -2.18 10.39
N TYR A 69 -14.11 -2.36 11.51
CA TYR A 69 -12.65 -2.38 11.55
C TYR A 69 -12.08 -3.25 12.67
N VAL A 70 -10.80 -3.58 12.49
CA VAL A 70 -9.92 -4.15 13.50
C VAL A 70 -8.82 -3.13 13.81
N LEU A 71 -8.55 -2.94 15.10
CA LEU A 71 -7.40 -2.20 15.60
C LEU A 71 -6.42 -3.18 16.25
N LEU A 72 -5.19 -3.18 15.76
CA LEU A 72 -4.04 -3.78 16.42
C LEU A 72 -3.13 -2.68 16.96
N SER A 73 -2.53 -2.91 18.13
CA SER A 73 -1.37 -2.15 18.58
C SER A 73 -0.27 -3.08 19.05
N GLY A 74 0.96 -2.58 19.07
CA GLY A 74 2.10 -3.34 19.58
C GLY A 74 3.32 -2.44 19.65
N GLU A 75 4.34 -2.88 20.39
CA GLU A 75 5.64 -2.21 20.41
C GLU A 75 6.67 -3.08 19.70
N THR A 76 7.66 -2.45 19.08
CA THR A 76 8.83 -3.18 18.61
C THR A 76 9.48 -3.92 19.77
N ARG A 77 10.01 -5.14 19.54
CA ARG A 77 10.63 -5.95 20.59
C ARG A 77 11.92 -5.33 21.11
N GLN A 78 12.67 -4.70 20.22
CA GLN A 78 13.93 -4.03 20.50
C GLN A 78 13.96 -2.62 19.89
N VAL A 79 14.93 -1.82 20.33
CA VAL A 79 15.33 -0.58 19.66
C VAL A 79 16.45 -0.92 18.69
N GLU A 80 16.49 -0.28 17.52
CA GLU A 80 17.52 -0.63 16.52
C GLU A 80 18.88 -0.04 16.85
N ASN A 81 18.89 1.08 17.58
CA ASN A 81 20.13 1.68 18.03
C ASN A 81 19.90 2.48 19.32
N ASP A 82 20.42 1.99 20.43
CA ASP A 82 20.27 2.59 21.77
C ASP A 82 20.84 4.02 21.89
N ARG A 83 21.79 4.40 21.02
CA ARG A 83 22.35 5.75 20.96
C ARG A 83 21.38 6.75 20.32
N PHE A 84 20.62 6.33 19.31
CA PHE A 84 19.76 7.23 18.52
C PHE A 84 18.25 7.05 18.80
N GLN A 85 17.86 5.89 19.31
CA GLN A 85 16.50 5.53 19.67
C GLN A 85 16.48 5.08 21.12
N LYS A 86 15.89 5.90 21.99
CA LYS A 86 15.81 5.64 23.43
C LYS A 86 14.68 4.70 23.81
N GLU A 87 13.60 4.70 23.02
CA GLU A 87 12.35 4.02 23.33
C GLU A 87 11.95 3.14 22.15
N ARG A 88 11.25 2.04 22.45
CA ARG A 88 10.67 1.16 21.44
C ARG A 88 9.59 1.90 20.69
N THR A 89 9.35 1.52 19.44
CA THR A 89 8.35 2.20 18.62
C THR A 89 7.02 1.50 18.78
N THR A 90 5.99 2.23 19.23
CA THR A 90 4.61 1.73 19.19
C THR A 90 4.08 1.82 17.76
N VAL A 91 3.34 0.82 17.32
CA VAL A 91 2.71 0.75 16.00
C VAL A 91 1.22 0.47 16.17
N PHE A 92 0.39 1.26 15.50
CA PHE A 92 -1.05 1.09 15.45
C PHE A 92 -1.46 0.73 14.02
N VAL A 93 -2.28 -0.31 13.88
CA VAL A 93 -2.79 -0.78 12.59
C VAL A 93 -4.31 -0.81 12.64
N TYR A 94 -4.95 0.04 11.84
CA TYR A 94 -6.37 -0.06 11.55
C TYR A 94 -6.56 -0.77 10.21
N TYR A 95 -7.43 -1.76 10.14
CA TYR A 95 -7.85 -2.30 8.84
C TYR A 95 -9.34 -2.64 8.80
N THR A 96 -9.92 -2.60 7.60
CA THR A 96 -11.34 -2.89 7.38
C THR A 96 -11.65 -4.34 7.74
N SER A 97 -12.67 -4.56 8.56
CA SER A 97 -13.14 -5.91 8.89
C SER A 97 -13.69 -6.61 7.65
N LEU A 98 -13.26 -7.85 7.43
CA LEU A 98 -13.74 -8.64 6.29
C LEU A 98 -15.13 -9.21 6.59
N PRO A 99 -16.06 -9.18 5.62
CA PRO A 99 -17.39 -9.73 5.81
C PRO A 99 -17.33 -11.25 5.98
N VAL A 100 -17.77 -11.74 7.14
CA VAL A 100 -17.77 -13.17 7.53
C VAL A 100 -18.46 -14.07 6.50
N ASN A 101 -19.44 -13.53 5.77
CA ASN A 101 -20.22 -14.27 4.76
C ASN A 101 -19.71 -14.06 3.32
N GLY A 102 -18.46 -13.63 3.16
CA GLY A 102 -17.84 -13.37 1.87
C GLY A 102 -18.36 -12.12 1.14
N LEU A 103 -17.78 -11.84 -0.02
CA LEU A 103 -18.19 -10.74 -0.89
C LEU A 103 -19.38 -11.19 -1.73
N LYS A 104 -20.46 -10.40 -1.74
CA LYS A 104 -21.74 -10.78 -2.34
C LYS A 104 -22.04 -9.89 -3.53
N LEU A 105 -22.38 -10.49 -4.67
CA LEU A 105 -22.95 -9.79 -5.81
C LEU A 105 -24.42 -10.19 -5.97
N GLY A 106 -25.34 -9.22 -5.85
CA GLY A 106 -26.78 -9.46 -5.90
C GLY A 106 -27.26 -10.13 -7.20
N LYS A 107 -28.43 -10.79 -7.15
CA LYS A 107 -28.99 -11.59 -8.27
C LYS A 107 -29.05 -10.84 -9.61
N HIS A 108 -29.35 -9.54 -9.55
CA HIS A 108 -29.50 -8.65 -10.70
C HIS A 108 -28.47 -7.51 -10.70
N GLU A 109 -27.51 -7.56 -9.78
CA GLU A 109 -26.46 -6.56 -9.69
C GLU A 109 -25.41 -6.86 -10.77
N LYS A 110 -25.13 -5.83 -11.59
CA LYS A 110 -24.13 -5.93 -12.65
C LYS A 110 -22.71 -5.88 -12.09
N SER A 111 -22.48 -4.99 -11.13
CA SER A 111 -21.18 -4.83 -10.50
C SER A 111 -21.31 -4.33 -9.08
N ARG A 112 -20.34 -4.70 -8.24
CA ARG A 112 -20.19 -4.20 -6.87
C ARG A 112 -18.72 -3.97 -6.57
N LYS A 113 -18.40 -2.81 -5.98
CA LYS A 113 -17.07 -2.46 -5.49
C LYS A 113 -17.02 -2.61 -3.97
N TYR A 114 -16.01 -3.32 -3.50
CA TYR A 114 -15.60 -3.39 -2.10
C TYR A 114 -14.32 -2.59 -1.91
N VAL A 115 -14.19 -1.94 -0.76
CA VAL A 115 -13.03 -1.14 -0.39
C VAL A 115 -12.48 -1.67 0.92
N PHE A 116 -11.23 -2.08 0.91
CA PHE A 116 -10.48 -2.47 2.10
C PHE A 116 -9.35 -1.49 2.29
N VAL A 117 -9.28 -0.93 3.50
CA VAL A 117 -8.28 0.06 3.89
C VAL A 117 -7.45 -0.54 5.00
N THR A 118 -6.14 -0.36 4.92
CA THR A 118 -5.20 -0.56 6.02
C THR A 118 -4.48 0.76 6.27
N SER A 119 -4.46 1.22 7.52
CA SER A 119 -3.76 2.42 7.96
C SER A 119 -2.77 2.08 9.07
N ILE A 120 -1.50 2.45 8.89
CA ILE A 120 -0.40 2.09 9.81
C ILE A 120 0.34 3.34 10.26
N ASP A 121 0.36 3.62 11.57
CA ASP A 121 1.07 4.78 12.10
C ASP A 121 1.59 4.54 13.53
N GLU A 122 2.60 5.30 13.94
CA GLU A 122 3.16 5.30 15.29
C GLU A 122 2.25 6.02 16.31
N LYS A 123 1.36 6.88 15.83
CA LYS A 123 0.35 7.59 16.63
C LYS A 123 -1.04 7.06 16.29
N GLN A 124 -1.74 6.52 17.27
CA GLN A 124 -3.09 5.97 17.09
C GLN A 124 -4.06 6.98 16.46
N SER A 125 -3.98 8.25 16.86
CA SER A 125 -4.85 9.32 16.34
C SER A 125 -4.66 9.57 14.84
N ARG A 126 -3.42 9.49 14.34
CA ARG A 126 -3.12 9.62 12.90
C ARG A 126 -3.62 8.41 12.13
N ALA A 127 -3.29 7.20 12.60
CA ALA A 127 -3.78 5.96 11.96
C ALA A 127 -5.32 5.95 11.88
N LYS A 128 -6.01 6.35 12.96
CA LYS A 128 -7.46 6.44 12.98
C LYS A 128 -7.99 7.50 12.02
N SER A 129 -7.44 8.72 12.05
CA SER A 129 -7.91 9.81 11.20
C SER A 129 -7.81 9.45 9.71
N SER A 130 -6.72 8.84 9.29
CA SER A 130 -6.50 8.45 7.89
C SER A 130 -7.36 7.25 7.50
N PHE A 131 -7.57 6.29 8.41
CA PHE A 131 -8.53 5.20 8.22
C PHE A 131 -9.97 5.71 8.05
N ASP A 132 -10.43 6.58 8.95
CA ASP A 132 -11.78 7.16 8.92
C ASP A 132 -11.98 7.99 7.63
N TYR A 133 -10.97 8.76 7.22
CA TYR A 133 -10.99 9.49 5.95
C TYR A 133 -11.16 8.54 4.76
N ALA A 134 -10.36 7.49 4.69
CA ALA A 134 -10.30 6.60 3.53
C ALA A 134 -11.50 5.65 3.41
N THR A 135 -12.10 5.27 4.54
CA THR A 135 -13.31 4.42 4.58
C THR A 135 -14.58 5.20 4.29
N HIS A 136 -14.56 6.53 4.46
CA HIS A 136 -15.71 7.36 4.13
C HIS A 136 -15.99 7.34 2.62
N LYS A 137 -17.21 6.94 2.24
CA LYS A 137 -17.62 6.65 0.86
C LYS A 137 -17.30 7.77 -0.15
N GLN A 138 -17.41 9.03 0.26
CA GLN A 138 -17.13 10.18 -0.62
C GLN A 138 -15.64 10.32 -1.00
N HIS A 139 -14.74 9.80 -0.17
CA HIS A 139 -13.29 9.86 -0.37
C HIS A 139 -12.75 8.58 -0.98
N ALA A 140 -13.31 7.43 -0.60
CA ALA A 140 -12.90 6.11 -1.10
C ALA A 140 -12.83 6.02 -2.64
N ASP A 141 -13.72 6.71 -3.36
CA ASP A 141 -13.70 6.72 -4.83
C ASP A 141 -12.68 7.70 -5.44
N LYS A 142 -12.20 8.67 -4.65
CA LYS A 142 -11.24 9.69 -5.09
C LYS A 142 -9.79 9.28 -4.82
N LEU A 143 -9.54 8.40 -3.85
CA LEU A 143 -8.17 7.98 -3.49
C LEU A 143 -7.39 7.43 -4.67
N LEU A 144 -8.02 6.63 -5.55
CA LEU A 144 -7.37 6.14 -6.78
C LEU A 144 -6.97 7.28 -7.71
N LEU A 145 -7.91 8.21 -7.95
CA LEU A 145 -7.71 9.34 -8.85
C LEU A 145 -6.61 10.25 -8.32
N SER A 146 -6.59 10.49 -7.00
CA SER A 146 -5.52 11.23 -6.34
C SER A 146 -4.18 10.52 -6.50
N HIS A 147 -4.10 9.23 -6.17
CA HIS A 147 -2.88 8.44 -6.34
C HIS A 147 -2.35 8.46 -7.78
N VAL A 148 -3.22 8.23 -8.78
CA VAL A 148 -2.85 8.27 -10.20
C VAL A 148 -2.42 9.68 -10.61
N SER A 149 -3.14 10.71 -10.17
CA SER A 149 -2.77 12.11 -10.43
C SER A 149 -1.38 12.42 -9.89
N ARG A 150 -1.07 12.05 -8.65
CA ARG A 150 0.26 12.25 -8.04
C ARG A 150 1.36 11.54 -8.84
N TRP A 151 1.12 10.30 -9.26
CA TRP A 151 2.06 9.59 -10.13
C TRP A 151 2.24 10.26 -11.49
N ASN A 152 1.16 10.75 -12.11
CA ASN A 152 1.27 11.47 -13.38
C ASN A 152 2.11 12.75 -13.25
N HIS A 153 2.00 13.48 -12.13
CA HIS A 153 2.86 14.63 -11.86
C HIS A 153 4.34 14.22 -11.72
N ILE A 154 4.61 13.16 -10.95
CA ILE A 154 5.97 12.62 -10.82
C ILE A 154 6.54 12.28 -12.21
N TRP A 155 5.79 11.55 -13.04
CA TRP A 155 6.24 11.19 -14.39
C TRP A 155 6.34 12.38 -15.35
N SER A 156 5.58 13.47 -15.15
CA SER A 156 5.72 14.68 -15.97
C SER A 156 6.98 15.48 -15.62
N ASP A 157 7.44 15.40 -14.36
CA ASP A 157 8.60 16.14 -13.89
C ASP A 157 9.92 15.48 -14.34
N GLY A 158 9.94 14.15 -14.52
CA GLY A 158 11.12 13.46 -15.02
C GLY A 158 10.86 12.06 -15.55
N ASP A 159 11.24 11.84 -16.82
CA ASP A 159 11.09 10.57 -17.53
C ASP A 159 12.21 10.39 -18.57
N VAL A 160 12.47 9.14 -18.94
CA VAL A 160 13.43 8.74 -19.97
C VAL A 160 12.68 7.99 -21.06
N LYS A 161 12.68 8.53 -22.28
CA LYS A 161 12.02 7.94 -23.45
C LYS A 161 13.02 7.29 -24.40
N VAL A 162 12.77 6.03 -24.75
CA VAL A 162 13.49 5.25 -25.75
C VAL A 162 12.57 4.98 -26.93
N SER A 163 13.04 5.25 -28.14
CA SER A 163 12.30 4.97 -29.37
C SER A 163 12.76 3.66 -30.00
N GLY A 164 11.83 2.81 -30.44
CA GLY A 164 12.13 1.59 -31.19
C GLY A 164 12.48 0.36 -30.33
N ASP A 165 12.47 0.47 -29.00
CA ASP A 165 12.69 -0.66 -28.08
C ASP A 165 11.74 -0.58 -26.88
N GLU A 166 10.61 -1.30 -26.97
CA GLU A 166 9.58 -1.34 -25.94
C GLU A 166 10.02 -2.12 -24.69
N GLU A 167 10.92 -3.10 -24.86
CA GLU A 167 11.46 -3.88 -23.75
C GLU A 167 12.32 -2.99 -22.86
N LEU A 168 13.26 -2.28 -23.47
CA LEU A 168 14.15 -1.36 -22.76
C LEU A 168 13.35 -0.23 -22.10
N GLN A 169 12.35 0.34 -22.79
CA GLN A 169 11.47 1.36 -22.19
C GLN A 169 10.76 0.81 -20.93
N ARG A 170 10.26 -0.42 -20.98
CA ARG A 170 9.59 -1.03 -19.83
C ARG A 170 10.54 -1.26 -18.67
N GLN A 171 11.76 -1.73 -18.93
CA GLN A 171 12.79 -1.92 -17.91
C GLN A 171 13.19 -0.60 -17.23
N ILE A 172 13.37 0.46 -18.01
CA ILE A 172 13.65 1.81 -17.49
C ILE A 172 12.49 2.30 -16.60
N ASN A 173 11.25 2.18 -17.07
CA ASN A 173 10.07 2.58 -16.30
C ASN A 173 9.97 1.79 -14.98
N SER A 174 10.24 0.49 -15.01
CA SER A 174 10.26 -0.34 -13.80
C SER A 174 11.34 0.11 -12.82
N ALA A 175 12.57 0.36 -13.27
CA ALA A 175 13.66 0.83 -12.42
C ALA A 175 13.32 2.17 -11.74
N PHE A 176 12.81 3.13 -12.51
CA PHE A 176 12.35 4.42 -11.98
C PHE A 176 11.20 4.24 -10.99
N TYR A 177 10.21 3.42 -11.32
CA TYR A 177 9.08 3.16 -10.42
C TYR A 177 9.54 2.63 -9.06
N TYR A 178 10.48 1.69 -9.02
CA TYR A 178 10.99 1.15 -7.74
C TYR A 178 11.73 2.22 -6.92
N ILE A 179 12.60 3.01 -7.53
CA ILE A 179 13.31 4.10 -6.83
C ILE A 179 12.31 5.14 -6.30
N LEU A 180 11.40 5.60 -7.15
CA LEU A 180 10.44 6.66 -6.82
C LEU A 180 9.36 6.20 -5.83
N SER A 181 9.05 4.91 -5.79
CA SER A 181 8.15 4.34 -4.76
C SER A 181 8.82 4.22 -3.40
N SER A 182 10.15 4.23 -3.34
CA SER A 182 10.94 4.05 -2.11
C SER A 182 11.27 5.36 -1.40
N ARG A 183 10.90 6.50 -1.99
CA ARG A 183 11.05 7.83 -1.38
C ARG A 183 9.72 8.32 -0.80
N PRO A 184 9.74 9.15 0.24
CA PRO A 184 8.57 9.88 0.67
C PRO A 184 8.03 10.75 -0.49
N PRO A 185 6.70 10.88 -0.65
CA PRO A 185 6.12 11.81 -1.60
C PRO A 185 6.49 13.25 -1.24
N LEU A 186 6.82 14.07 -2.24
CA LEU A 186 7.16 15.49 -2.06
C LEU A 186 5.98 16.32 -1.52
N SER A 187 4.77 15.94 -1.88
CA SER A 187 3.53 16.58 -1.43
C SER A 187 2.56 15.51 -0.95
N THR A 188 2.49 15.36 0.37
CA THR A 188 1.59 14.45 1.08
C THR A 188 0.72 15.25 2.06
N LEU A 189 -0.46 14.74 2.39
CA LEU A 189 -1.32 15.27 3.46
C LEU A 189 -0.96 14.66 4.82
N SER A 190 -0.08 13.66 4.84
CA SER A 190 0.48 13.08 6.06
C SER A 190 1.51 14.01 6.68
N GLU A 191 1.70 13.88 7.99
CA GLU A 191 2.80 14.54 8.70
C GLU A 191 4.14 14.05 8.13
N HIS A 192 5.04 14.99 7.81
CA HIS A 192 6.37 14.65 7.32
C HIS A 192 7.13 13.82 8.36
N ARG A 193 7.61 12.66 7.93
CA ARG A 193 8.52 11.82 8.73
C ARG A 193 9.95 12.08 8.30
N GLN A 194 10.88 11.88 9.23
CA GLN A 194 12.29 11.92 8.90
C GLN A 194 12.59 10.83 7.88
N PHE A 195 13.29 11.21 6.81
CA PHE A 195 13.74 10.27 5.80
C PHE A 195 15.20 9.89 6.08
N TYR A 196 15.46 8.58 6.19
CA TYR A 196 16.77 8.04 6.55
C TYR A 196 17.56 7.47 5.37
N GLY A 197 17.03 7.58 4.15
CA GLY A 197 17.63 7.05 2.92
C GLY A 197 16.87 5.84 2.36
N ILE A 198 17.48 5.17 1.37
CA ILE A 198 16.86 4.06 0.63
C ILE A 198 17.77 2.84 0.71
N SER A 199 17.29 1.76 1.31
CA SER A 199 17.99 0.48 1.27
C SER A 199 18.22 0.02 -0.18
N PRO A 200 19.35 -0.63 -0.52
CA PRO A 200 19.56 -1.24 -1.84
C PRO A 200 18.42 -2.21 -2.24
N GLY A 201 17.84 -2.91 -1.26
CA GLY A 201 16.68 -3.81 -1.47
C GLY A 201 15.31 -3.11 -1.41
N SER A 202 15.28 -1.81 -1.12
CA SER A 202 14.07 -1.07 -0.75
C SER A 202 13.30 -1.79 0.39
N LEU A 203 11.99 -1.59 0.48
CA LEU A 203 11.05 -2.35 1.29
C LEU A 203 10.40 -3.50 0.50
N SER A 204 10.91 -3.78 -0.71
CA SER A 204 10.28 -4.68 -1.69
C SER A 204 10.49 -6.16 -1.39
N ARG A 205 11.53 -6.50 -0.62
CA ARG A 205 11.93 -7.87 -0.27
C ARG A 205 12.03 -8.05 1.25
N GLY A 206 10.91 -7.90 1.95
CA GLY A 206 10.76 -8.33 3.35
C GLY A 206 10.15 -9.74 3.46
N GLY A 207 10.58 -10.53 4.44
CA GLY A 207 10.00 -11.85 4.76
C GLY A 207 11.02 -12.98 4.97
N PHE A 208 10.52 -14.19 5.27
CA PHE A 208 11.26 -15.34 5.83
C PHE A 208 12.46 -15.90 5.03
N ILE A 209 12.69 -15.50 3.77
CA ILE A 209 13.68 -16.14 2.88
C ILE A 209 14.81 -15.20 2.42
N SER A 210 14.70 -13.90 2.65
CA SER A 210 15.80 -12.96 2.38
C SER A 210 15.47 -11.61 2.99
N GLU A 211 15.99 -11.32 4.18
CA GLU A 211 16.04 -9.98 4.74
C GLU A 211 17.13 -9.19 3.99
N ASP A 212 16.89 -8.87 2.72
CA ASP A 212 17.87 -8.17 1.92
C ASP A 212 18.16 -6.81 2.57
N TYR A 213 19.36 -6.68 3.12
CA TYR A 213 19.90 -5.47 3.77
C TYR A 213 19.10 -4.95 4.98
N GLY A 214 18.07 -5.66 5.44
CA GLY A 214 17.27 -5.29 6.63
C GLY A 214 16.59 -3.92 6.56
N GLY A 215 16.39 -3.37 5.35
CA GLY A 215 15.90 -1.99 5.20
C GLY A 215 16.91 -0.90 5.58
N HIS A 216 18.16 -1.24 5.90
CA HIS A 216 19.20 -0.26 6.23
C HIS A 216 19.65 0.55 5.01
N SER A 217 19.93 1.83 5.24
CA SER A 217 20.55 2.71 4.27
C SER A 217 22.08 2.55 4.29
N PHE A 218 22.70 2.56 3.11
CA PHE A 218 24.15 2.44 2.91
C PHE A 218 24.64 3.54 1.96
N TRP A 219 25.96 3.58 1.70
CA TRP A 219 26.59 4.44 0.69
C TRP A 219 25.95 4.35 -0.71
N ASP A 220 25.22 3.27 -1.00
CA ASP A 220 24.39 3.12 -2.20
C ASP A 220 23.35 4.23 -2.37
N THR A 221 22.77 4.71 -1.26
CA THR A 221 21.81 5.84 -1.27
C THR A 221 22.48 7.05 -1.90
N GLU A 222 23.63 7.50 -1.39
CA GLU A 222 24.29 8.72 -1.85
C GLU A 222 25.07 8.54 -3.15
N THR A 223 25.59 7.33 -3.42
CA THR A 223 26.50 7.08 -4.55
C THR A 223 25.76 6.66 -5.81
N TRP A 224 24.74 5.80 -5.70
CA TRP A 224 24.10 5.17 -6.86
C TRP A 224 22.66 5.66 -7.08
N ILE A 225 21.91 5.90 -5.99
CA ILE A 225 20.49 6.25 -6.09
C ILE A 225 20.31 7.78 -6.18
N PHE A 226 20.88 8.53 -5.25
CA PHE A 226 20.68 9.97 -5.12
C PHE A 226 21.07 10.77 -6.37
N PRO A 227 22.21 10.52 -7.06
CA PRO A 227 22.55 11.30 -8.26
C PRO A 227 21.52 11.16 -9.38
N SER A 228 20.97 9.94 -9.53
CA SER A 228 19.93 9.64 -10.51
C SER A 228 18.63 10.37 -10.18
N VAL A 229 18.23 10.38 -8.90
CA VAL A 229 17.02 11.12 -8.46
C VAL A 229 17.21 12.63 -8.59
N LEU A 230 18.36 13.15 -8.15
CA LEU A 230 18.69 14.58 -8.16
C LEU A 230 18.62 15.21 -9.56
N LEU A 231 18.99 14.45 -10.60
CA LEU A 231 18.93 14.90 -11.99
C LEU A 231 17.51 15.27 -12.44
N PHE A 232 16.51 14.53 -11.95
CA PHE A 232 15.10 14.70 -12.33
C PHE A 232 14.27 15.44 -11.27
N TYR A 233 14.64 15.30 -9.99
CA TYR A 233 13.87 15.78 -8.85
C TYR A 233 14.78 16.48 -7.82
N PRO A 234 15.22 17.72 -8.08
CA PRO A 234 16.22 18.38 -7.26
C PRO A 234 15.70 19.05 -5.98
N THR A 235 14.38 19.06 -5.76
CA THR A 235 13.70 19.77 -4.66
C THR A 235 12.76 18.86 -3.90
#